data_AF-A0A849FSK2-F1
#
_entry.id   AF-A0A849FSK2-F1
#
_cell.length_a   1.000
_cell.length_b   1.000
_cell.length_c   1.000
_cell.angle_alpha   90.00
_cell.angle_beta   90.00
_cell.angle_gamma   90.00
#
_symmetry.space_group_name_H-M   'P 1'
#
loop_
_entity.id
_entity.type
_entity.pdbx_description
1 polymer ?
#
loop_
_entity_poly.entity_id
_entity_poly.type
_entity_poly.pdbx_seq_one_letter_code
_entity_poly.pdbx_strand_id
1 'polypeptide(L)' 'YRPWCDRYFWAVDEHFPTELLPGNSGLLIADAYDAEIVRMAPEEKLAAARRKILTQKFGRHAALRLQALRDPAAGLA' A
#
# COMPACT_ATOMS: atom_id res chain seq x y z
N TYR A 1 -4.71 -0.55 -10.26
CA TYR A 1 -3.60 -0.46 -9.30
C TYR A 1 -2.22 -0.66 -9.92
N ARG A 2 -1.98 -1.69 -10.73
CA ARG A 2 -0.65 -1.99 -11.33
C ARG A 2 0.12 -0.78 -11.90
N PRO A 3 -0.47 0.15 -12.68
CA PRO A 3 0.27 1.32 -13.20
C PRO A 3 0.65 2.40 -12.17
N TRP A 4 0.38 2.17 -10.88
CA TRP A 4 0.52 3.11 -9.77
C TRP A 4 1.39 2.58 -8.62
N CYS A 5 2.05 1.44 -8.80
CA CYS A 5 2.97 0.87 -7.82
C CYS A 5 4.14 0.18 -8.56
N ASP A 6 5.30 0.06 -7.93
CA ASP A 6 6.39 -0.77 -8.46
C ASP A 6 6.12 -2.27 -8.26
N ARG A 7 5.33 -2.61 -7.24
CA ARG A 7 4.97 -3.97 -6.84
C ARG A 7 3.54 -3.99 -6.33
N TYR A 8 2.74 -4.93 -6.79
CA TYR A 8 1.35 -5.10 -6.36
C TYR A 8 1.19 -6.37 -5.52
N PHE A 9 0.57 -6.22 -4.35
CA PHE A 9 0.33 -7.30 -3.41
C PHE A 9 -1.16 -7.42 -3.06
N TRP A 10 -1.60 -8.65 -2.83
CA TRP A 10 -2.76 -8.93 -1.99
C TRP A 10 -2.31 -9.12 -0.55
N ALA A 11 -3.17 -8.78 0.40
CA ALA A 11 -3.01 -9.11 1.81
C ALA A 11 -4.31 -9.74 2.29
N VAL A 12 -4.24 -10.95 2.84
CA VAL A 12 -5.39 -11.74 3.31
C VAL A 12 -5.03 -12.45 4.61
N ASP A 13 -6.03 -12.95 5.34
CA ASP A 13 -5.78 -13.80 6.51
C ASP A 13 -5.40 -15.25 6.11
N GLU A 14 -5.03 -16.05 7.11
CA GLU A 14 -4.59 -17.45 6.92
C GLU A 14 -5.69 -18.41 6.45
N HIS A 15 -6.96 -18.03 6.57
CA HIS A 15 -8.10 -18.86 6.19
C HIS A 15 -8.60 -18.57 4.77
N PHE A 16 -8.11 -17.50 4.14
CA PHE A 16 -8.50 -17.14 2.79
C PHE A 16 -7.97 -18.16 1.76
N PRO A 17 -8.78 -18.60 0.78
CA PRO A 17 -8.34 -19.51 -0.28
C PRO A 17 -7.39 -18.83 -1.27
N THR A 18 -6.08 -18.86 -0.97
CA THR A 18 -5.05 -18.11 -1.71
C THR A 18 -4.82 -18.57 -3.15
N GLU A 19 -5.22 -19.81 -3.48
CA GLU A 19 -5.17 -20.39 -4.83
C GLU A 19 -6.08 -19.68 -5.84
N LEU A 20 -7.08 -18.93 -5.35
CA LEU A 20 -7.92 -18.08 -6.19
C LEU A 20 -7.22 -16.81 -6.66
N LEU A 21 -6.10 -16.43 -6.01
CA LEU A 21 -5.40 -15.18 -6.30
C LEU A 21 -4.46 -15.35 -7.51
N PRO A 22 -4.30 -14.30 -8.36
CA PRO A 22 -3.42 -14.36 -9.50
C PRO A 22 -1.96 -14.68 -9.12
N GLY A 23 -1.38 -15.73 -9.71
CA GLY A 23 0.00 -16.15 -9.44
C GLY A 23 1.07 -15.10 -9.77
N ASN A 24 0.76 -14.12 -10.62
CA ASN A 24 1.66 -13.02 -11.00
C ASN A 24 1.52 -11.75 -10.12
N SER A 25 1.06 -11.92 -8.89
CA SER A 25 0.95 -10.86 -7.89
C SER A 25 1.62 -11.28 -6.60
N GLY A 26 2.09 -10.32 -5.81
CA GLY A 26 2.61 -10.62 -4.48
C GLY A 26 1.49 -10.99 -3.53
N LEU A 27 1.85 -11.66 -2.44
CA LEU A 27 0.93 -12.09 -1.41
C LEU A 27 1.55 -11.88 -0.04
N LEU A 28 0.80 -11.22 0.84
CA LEU A 28 1.03 -11.19 2.27
C LEU A 28 -0.06 -12.00 2.97
N ILE A 29 0.33 -12.78 3.97
CA ILE A 29 -0.60 -13.28 4.98
C ILE A 29 -0.47 -12.35 6.18
N ALA A 30 -1.60 -11.81 6.64
CA ALA A 30 -1.61 -10.74 7.64
C ALA A 30 -2.80 -10.88 8.60
N ASP A 31 -2.61 -10.39 9.81
CA ASP A 31 -3.68 -10.18 10.79
C ASP A 31 -3.64 -8.75 11.36
N ALA A 32 -4.26 -8.52 12.52
CA ALA A 32 -4.28 -7.21 13.17
C ALA A 32 -2.95 -6.83 13.86
N TYR A 33 -2.02 -7.77 13.99
CA TYR A 33 -0.79 -7.65 14.78
C TYR A 33 0.47 -7.70 13.93
N ASP A 34 0.52 -8.56 12.90
CA ASP A 34 1.69 -8.71 12.03
C ASP A 34 1.34 -9.19 10.61
N ALA A 35 2.33 -9.26 9.73
CA ALA A 35 2.21 -9.79 8.38
C ALA A 35 3.52 -10.36 7.83
N GLU A 36 3.43 -11.38 6.99
CA GLU A 36 4.56 -11.97 6.28
C GLU A 36 4.35 -11.96 4.75
N ILE A 37 5.40 -11.63 4.00
CA ILE A 37 5.41 -11.76 2.54
C ILE A 37 5.69 -13.22 2.17
N VAL A 38 4.64 -13.99 1.88
CA VAL A 38 4.76 -15.39 1.44
C VAL A 38 5.05 -15.53 -0.06
N ARG A 39 4.76 -14.49 -0.85
CA ARG A 39 5.12 -14.42 -2.27
C ARG A 39 5.50 -13.00 -2.66
N MET A 40 6.74 -12.82 -3.12
CA MET A 40 7.20 -11.54 -3.62
C MET A 40 6.55 -11.20 -4.97
N ALA A 41 6.01 -9.99 -5.10
CA ALA A 41 5.46 -9.52 -6.37
C ALA A 41 6.56 -9.30 -7.41
N PRO A 42 6.30 -9.52 -8.71
CA PRO A 42 7.21 -9.05 -9.77
C PRO A 42 7.37 -7.52 -9.72
N GLU A 43 8.50 -7.01 -10.19
CA GLU A 43 8.79 -5.58 -10.21
C GLU A 43 8.43 -4.97 -11.56
N GLU A 44 7.53 -3.99 -11.55
CA GLU A 44 7.12 -3.18 -12.70
C GLU A 44 7.39 -1.71 -12.38
N LYS A 45 8.63 -1.25 -12.61
CA LYS A 45 9.08 0.08 -12.16
C LYS A 45 8.24 1.22 -12.74
N LEU A 46 7.82 2.11 -11.87
CA LEU A 46 7.15 3.36 -12.23
C LEU A 46 8.09 4.33 -12.94
N ALA A 47 7.56 4.99 -13.97
CA ALA A 47 8.18 6.14 -14.59
C ALA A 47 8.44 7.26 -13.56
N ALA A 48 9.58 7.95 -13.71
CA ALA A 48 10.05 8.95 -12.75
C ALA A 48 9.02 10.05 -12.45
N ALA A 49 8.34 10.57 -13.48
CA ALA A 49 7.30 11.59 -13.30
C ALA A 49 6.13 11.11 -12.42
N ARG A 50 5.72 9.84 -12.58
CA ARG A 50 4.63 9.25 -11.77
C ARG A 50 5.08 8.98 -10.34
N ARG A 51 6.29 8.45 -10.16
CA ARG A 51 6.90 8.25 -8.83
C ARG A 51 6.90 9.55 -8.03
N LYS A 52 7.37 10.65 -8.65
CA LYS A 52 7.40 11.99 -8.01
C LYS A 52 6.02 12.42 -7.51
N ILE A 53 4.99 12.31 -8.35
CA ILE A 53 3.62 12.72 -7.98
C ILE A 53 3.08 11.85 -6.85
N LEU A 54 3.28 10.53 -6.90
CA LEU A 54 2.80 9.61 -5.86
C LEU A 54 3.49 9.85 -4.52
N THR A 55 4.82 10.04 -4.52
CA THR A 55 5.58 10.37 -3.29
C THR A 55 5.10 11.69 -2.67
N GLN A 56 4.86 12.72 -3.49
CA GLN A 56 4.34 14.01 -2.99
C GLN A 56 2.93 13.86 -2.41
N LYS A 57 2.04 13.11 -3.07
CA LYS A 57 0.69 12.84 -2.56
C LYS A 57 0.73 12.05 -1.26
N PHE A 58 1.58 11.03 -1.17
CA PHE A 58 1.79 10.26 0.06
C PHE A 58 2.24 11.17 1.21
N GLY A 59 3.25 12.02 0.98
CA GLY A 59 3.73 12.98 1.98
C GLY A 59 2.64 13.95 2.44
N ARG A 60 1.86 14.52 1.51
CA ARG A 60 0.72 15.40 1.85
C ARG A 60 -0.33 14.68 2.67
N HIS A 61 -0.73 13.46 2.28
CA HIS A 61 -1.71 12.68 3.04
C HIS A 61 -1.20 12.35 4.46
N ALA A 62 0.05 11.90 4.59
CA ALA A 62 0.64 11.60 5.89
C ALA A 62 0.67 12.85 6.80
N ALA A 63 1.10 13.99 6.28
CA ALA A 63 1.17 15.24 7.04
C ALA A 63 -0.22 15.72 7.49
N LEU A 64 -1.22 15.71 6.60
CA LEU A 64 -2.58 16.14 6.93
C LEU A 64 -3.22 15.23 8.00
N ARG A 65 -3.05 13.90 7.89
CA ARG A 65 -3.58 12.97 8.90
C ARG A 65 -2.88 13.12 10.24
N LEU A 66 -1.56 13.28 10.25
CA LEU A 66 -0.81 13.51 11.48
C LEU A 66 -1.22 14.82 12.14
N GLN A 67 -1.41 15.90 11.37
CA GLN A 67 -1.85 17.17 11.91
C GLN A 67 -3.25 17.03 12.53
N ALA A 68 -4.20 16.42 11.82
CA ALA A 68 -5.57 16.26 12.33
C ALA A 68 -5.63 15.41 13.60
N LEU A 69 -4.74 14.42 13.74
CA LEU A 69 -4.59 13.64 14.97
C LEU A 69 -4.02 14.48 16.13
N ARG A 70 -3.01 15.31 15.85
CA ARG A 70 -2.32 16.13 16.86
C ARG A 70 -3.13 17.34 17.31
N ASP A 71 -3.90 17.92 16.41
CA ASP A 71 -4.72 19.10 16.66
C ASP A 71 -6.08 18.97 15.93
N PRO A 72 -7.04 18.25 16.53
CA PRO A 72 -8.34 18.00 15.92
C PRO A 72 -9.20 19.26 15.74
N ALA A 73 -8.94 20.33 16.51
CA ALA A 73 -9.74 21.56 16.50
C ALA A 73 -9.25 22.59 15.48
N ALA A 74 -8.02 22.44 14.95
CA ALA A 74 -7.44 23.37 13.97
C ALA A 74 -8.22 23.49 12.66
N GLY A 75 -9.09 22.52 12.34
CA GLY A 75 -9.91 22.56 11.13
C GLY A 75 -9.10 22.71 9.84
N LEU A 76 -8.15 21.81 9.58
CA LEU A 76 -7.54 21.74 8.25
C LEU A 76 -8.51 21.06 7.28
N ALA A 77 -9.17 21.87 6.44
CA ALA A 77 -9.94 21.45 5.29
C ALA A 77 -9.04 20.88 4.17
#